data_AF-A0A972WGH8-F1
#
_entry.id   AF-A0A972WGH8-F1
#
_cell.length_a   1.000
_cell.length_b   1.000
_cell.length_c   1.000
_cell.angle_alpha   90.00
_cell.angle_beta   90.00
_cell.angle_gamma   90.00
#
_symmetry.space_group_name_H-M   'P 1'
#
loop_
_entity.id
_entity.type
_entity.pdbx_description
1 polymer ?
#
loop_
_entity_poly.entity_id
_entity_poly.type
_entity_poly.pdbx_seq_one_letter_code
_entity_poly.pdbx_strand_id
1 'polypeptide(L)'
;MPYPAFGKWLGVIGLCGLLTACQAPPPPSEPDAELIGTQDLVISFNSQKSFKRYRESGSSAYFAISQNGQATGWTYCAGPPDNCQGEFSKEQGALDYCKKDGGVNCRLFARGWEIIWKGPVRYAGEAPAGTAPAKVDKLLIVKKGMNPALRDLSVKQVCQIAVDYSSRPYEWSAKDEAGDYVAEARGRNLFIYQCAFETGHQ
;
A
#
# COMPACT_ATOMS: atom_id res chain seq x y z
N MET A 1 61.71 -23.79 -44.30
CA MET A 1 61.36 -22.40 -43.95
C MET A 1 61.07 -22.36 -42.44
N PRO A 2 61.66 -21.42 -41.70
CA PRO A 2 61.83 -21.52 -40.25
C PRO A 2 60.59 -21.07 -39.45
N TYR A 3 60.38 -21.71 -38.30
CA TYR A 3 59.39 -21.34 -37.28
C TYR A 3 59.89 -20.12 -36.46
N PRO A 4 59.06 -19.09 -36.21
CA PRO A 4 59.40 -18.06 -35.25
C PRO A 4 59.07 -18.49 -33.82
N ALA A 5 59.90 -17.98 -32.90
CA ALA A 5 60.04 -18.36 -31.51
C ALA A 5 58.88 -17.90 -30.61
N PHE A 6 58.56 -18.74 -29.62
CA PHE A 6 57.67 -18.44 -28.51
C PHE A 6 58.33 -17.41 -27.56
N GLY A 7 57.90 -16.16 -27.66
CA GLY A 7 58.20 -15.13 -26.67
C GLY A 7 57.35 -15.34 -25.42
N LYS A 8 58.00 -15.63 -24.29
CA LYS A 8 57.37 -15.69 -22.96
C LYS A 8 56.93 -14.30 -22.52
N TRP A 9 55.63 -14.05 -22.54
CA TRP A 9 55.00 -12.88 -21.93
C TRP A 9 54.76 -13.16 -20.45
N LEU A 10 55.57 -12.57 -19.57
CA LEU A 10 55.28 -12.46 -18.14
C LEU A 10 54.23 -11.35 -17.97
N GLY A 11 52.97 -11.73 -18.16
CA GLY A 11 51.83 -10.87 -17.88
C GLY A 11 51.72 -10.64 -16.38
N VAL A 12 51.95 -9.39 -15.97
CA VAL A 12 51.70 -8.85 -14.64
C VAL A 12 50.27 -9.23 -14.22
N ILE A 13 50.14 -10.04 -13.17
CA ILE A 13 48.87 -10.27 -12.49
C ILE A 13 48.54 -8.98 -11.75
N GLY A 14 47.91 -8.06 -12.47
CA GLY A 14 47.28 -6.88 -11.89
C GLY A 14 46.12 -7.35 -11.02
N LEU A 15 46.34 -7.29 -9.71
CA LEU A 15 45.32 -7.46 -8.69
C LEU A 15 44.34 -6.28 -8.80
N CYS A 16 43.45 -6.31 -9.81
CA CYS A 16 42.31 -5.42 -9.90
C CYS A 16 41.40 -5.78 -8.72
N GLY A 17 41.55 -5.03 -7.63
CA GLY A 17 40.56 -5.02 -6.56
C GLY A 17 39.20 -4.72 -7.18
N LEU A 18 38.33 -5.74 -7.18
CA LEU A 18 36.94 -5.61 -7.58
C LEU A 18 36.29 -4.70 -6.53
N LEU A 19 36.34 -3.39 -6.79
CA LEU A 19 35.43 -2.43 -6.21
C LEU A 19 34.06 -2.79 -6.78
N THR A 20 33.37 -3.70 -6.11
CA THR A 20 31.96 -4.00 -6.37
C THR A 20 31.20 -2.71 -6.08
N ALA A 21 31.03 -1.88 -7.10
CA ALA A 21 30.20 -0.70 -7.02
C ALA A 21 28.83 -1.19 -6.54
N CYS A 22 28.38 -0.69 -5.38
CA CYS A 22 27.03 -0.92 -4.90
C CYS A 22 26.07 -0.29 -5.92
N GLN A 23 25.69 -1.05 -6.95
CA GLN A 23 24.60 -0.68 -7.82
C GLN A 23 23.35 -0.81 -6.96
N ALA A 24 22.72 0.32 -6.64
CA ALA A 24 21.41 0.31 -6.02
C ALA A 24 20.48 -0.54 -6.92
N PRO A 25 19.64 -1.40 -6.33
CA PRO A 25 18.65 -2.13 -7.12
C PRO A 25 17.86 -1.13 -7.97
N PRO A 26 17.57 -1.45 -9.24
CA PRO A 26 16.77 -0.57 -10.08
C PRO A 26 15.44 -0.26 -9.37
N PRO A 27 14.94 0.98 -9.46
CA PRO A 27 13.67 1.33 -8.85
C PRO A 27 12.57 0.42 -9.40
N PRO A 28 11.57 0.07 -8.58
CA PRO A 28 10.45 -0.73 -9.05
C PRO A 28 9.79 -0.03 -10.24
N SER A 29 9.44 -0.80 -11.26
CA SER A 29 8.73 -0.29 -12.43
C SER A 29 7.46 0.43 -11.96
N GLU A 30 7.33 1.71 -12.25
CA GLU A 30 6.07 2.42 -12.01
C GLU A 30 5.02 1.90 -12.99
N PRO A 31 3.77 1.68 -12.54
CA PRO A 31 2.69 1.33 -13.45
C PRO A 31 2.49 2.45 -14.46
N ASP A 32 2.11 2.07 -15.68
CA ASP A 32 1.81 3.04 -16.75
C ASP A 32 0.82 4.09 -16.23
N ALA A 33 1.24 5.35 -16.31
CA ALA A 33 0.48 6.49 -15.81
C ALA A 33 -0.92 6.58 -16.44
N GLU A 34 -1.09 6.05 -17.66
CA GLU A 34 -2.40 6.01 -18.32
C GLU A 34 -3.37 5.03 -17.65
N LEU A 35 -2.89 3.98 -16.99
CA LEU A 35 -3.75 3.01 -16.30
C LEU A 35 -4.26 3.53 -14.96
N ILE A 36 -3.63 4.57 -14.42
CA ILE A 36 -3.95 5.17 -13.13
C ILE A 36 -5.09 6.17 -13.29
N GLY A 37 -6.06 6.13 -12.38
CA GLY A 37 -7.13 7.12 -12.37
C GLY A 37 -6.67 8.49 -11.85
N THR A 38 -7.10 9.53 -12.54
CA THR A 38 -6.75 10.94 -12.24
C THR A 38 -7.96 11.80 -11.88
N GLN A 39 -9.17 11.23 -11.99
CA GLN A 39 -10.42 11.97 -11.83
C GLN A 39 -10.99 11.81 -10.43
N ASP A 40 -11.95 12.67 -10.09
CA ASP A 40 -12.75 12.55 -8.87
C ASP A 40 -13.43 11.17 -8.82
N LEU A 41 -13.26 10.48 -7.70
CA LEU A 41 -13.77 9.14 -7.49
C LEU A 41 -14.65 9.11 -6.24
N VAL A 42 -15.89 8.65 -6.40
CA VAL A 42 -16.79 8.38 -5.27
C VAL A 42 -16.95 6.87 -5.12
N ILE A 43 -16.33 6.29 -4.10
CA ILE A 43 -16.29 4.85 -3.88
C ILE A 43 -17.57 4.38 -3.19
N SER A 44 -18.34 3.54 -3.88
CA SER A 44 -19.56 2.93 -3.35
C SER A 44 -19.28 2.04 -2.13
N PHE A 45 -20.29 1.79 -1.29
CA PHE A 45 -20.16 0.87 -0.15
C PHE A 45 -19.69 -0.54 -0.56
N ASN A 46 -20.16 -1.04 -1.70
CA ASN A 46 -19.74 -2.34 -2.22
C ASN A 46 -18.26 -2.33 -2.59
N SER A 47 -17.80 -1.29 -3.30
CA SER A 47 -16.39 -1.14 -3.67
C SER A 47 -15.49 -0.94 -2.45
N GLN A 48 -15.97 -0.26 -1.39
CA GLN A 48 -15.26 -0.16 -0.11
C GLN A 48 -15.09 -1.55 0.54
N LYS A 49 -16.16 -2.36 0.59
CA LYS A 49 -16.09 -3.73 1.10
C LYS A 49 -15.15 -4.61 0.28
N SER A 50 -15.18 -4.44 -1.04
CA SER A 50 -14.24 -5.06 -1.98
C SER A 50 -12.81 -4.67 -1.66
N PHE A 51 -12.55 -3.36 -1.53
CA PHE A 51 -11.22 -2.85 -1.22
C PHE A 51 -10.71 -3.37 0.13
N LYS A 52 -11.57 -3.45 1.16
CA LYS A 52 -11.23 -4.09 2.43
C LYS A 52 -10.75 -5.53 2.26
N ARG A 53 -11.49 -6.35 1.48
CA ARG A 53 -11.08 -7.74 1.19
C ARG A 53 -9.76 -7.83 0.43
N TYR A 54 -9.56 -6.94 -0.54
CA TYR A 54 -8.28 -6.80 -1.23
C TYR A 54 -7.14 -6.60 -0.23
N ARG A 55 -7.29 -5.69 0.74
CA ARG A 55 -6.27 -5.45 1.78
C ARG A 55 -6.07 -6.64 2.71
N GLU A 56 -7.13 -7.35 3.05
CA GLU A 56 -7.10 -8.50 3.96
C GLU A 56 -6.42 -9.74 3.38
N SER A 57 -6.24 -9.82 2.07
CA SER A 57 -5.72 -11.04 1.43
C SER A 57 -4.22 -11.31 1.64
N GLY A 58 -3.46 -10.34 2.16
CA GLY A 58 -2.01 -10.43 2.41
C GLY A 58 -1.11 -10.55 1.16
N SER A 59 -1.69 -10.85 -0.01
CA SER A 59 -1.00 -11.22 -1.26
C SER A 59 -1.54 -10.47 -2.49
N SER A 60 -2.26 -9.39 -2.23
CA SER A 60 -2.86 -8.51 -3.22
C SER A 60 -1.82 -7.76 -4.03
N ALA A 61 -1.92 -7.84 -5.35
CA ALA A 61 -1.03 -7.18 -6.28
C ALA A 61 -1.61 -5.84 -6.73
N TYR A 62 -2.69 -5.86 -7.50
CA TYR A 62 -3.32 -4.65 -8.04
C TYR A 62 -4.80 -4.62 -7.77
N PHE A 63 -5.32 -3.44 -7.45
CA PHE A 63 -6.75 -3.18 -7.32
C PHE A 63 -7.18 -2.16 -8.36
N ALA A 64 -8.19 -2.52 -9.13
CA ALA A 64 -8.84 -1.67 -10.11
C ALA A 64 -10.27 -1.34 -9.66
N ILE A 65 -10.71 -0.14 -10.01
CA ILE A 65 -12.06 0.35 -9.77
C ILE A 65 -12.59 1.06 -11.01
N SER A 66 -13.89 0.96 -11.26
CA SER A 66 -14.55 1.74 -12.30
C SER A 66 -14.57 3.23 -11.93
N GLN A 67 -14.59 4.10 -12.93
CA GLN A 67 -14.57 5.55 -12.73
C GLN A 67 -15.79 6.06 -11.92
N ASN A 68 -16.93 5.37 -12.00
CA ASN A 68 -18.11 5.66 -11.17
C ASN A 68 -18.05 5.06 -9.76
N GLY A 69 -16.97 4.36 -9.41
CA GLY A 69 -16.72 3.78 -8.10
C GLY A 69 -17.64 2.64 -7.69
N GLN A 70 -18.25 1.92 -8.64
CA GLN A 70 -19.23 0.86 -8.37
C GLN A 70 -18.69 -0.56 -8.59
N ALA A 71 -17.91 -0.78 -9.64
CA ALA A 71 -17.35 -2.08 -9.99
C ALA A 71 -15.87 -2.14 -9.60
N THR A 72 -15.41 -3.34 -9.23
CA THR A 72 -14.03 -3.53 -8.76
C THR A 72 -13.44 -4.81 -9.30
N GLY A 73 -12.12 -4.86 -9.40
CA GLY A 73 -11.38 -6.07 -9.72
C GLY A 73 -10.02 -6.03 -9.09
N TRP A 74 -9.46 -7.19 -8.76
CA TRP A 74 -8.09 -7.25 -8.27
C TRP A 74 -7.41 -8.55 -8.63
N THR A 75 -6.09 -8.53 -8.53
CA THR A 75 -5.23 -9.68 -8.75
C THR A 75 -4.36 -9.94 -7.53
N TYR A 76 -3.86 -11.16 -7.43
CA TYR A 76 -2.96 -11.60 -6.37
C TYR A 76 -1.64 -12.11 -6.96
N CYS A 77 -0.60 -12.08 -6.14
CA CYS A 77 0.69 -12.66 -6.42
C CYS A 77 1.21 -13.43 -5.20
N ALA A 78 2.00 -14.47 -5.45
CA ALA A 78 2.61 -15.29 -4.40
C ALA A 78 3.73 -14.56 -3.62
N GLY A 79 3.85 -13.24 -3.78
CA GLY A 79 4.89 -12.40 -3.21
C GLY A 79 4.51 -10.92 -3.33
N PRO A 80 5.44 -9.98 -3.07
CA PRO A 80 5.19 -8.55 -3.24
C PRO A 80 4.75 -8.23 -4.68
N PRO A 81 4.05 -7.10 -4.91
CA PRO A 81 3.55 -6.73 -6.23
C PRO A 81 4.66 -6.68 -7.30
N ASP A 82 5.91 -6.40 -6.90
CA ASP A 82 7.07 -6.36 -7.81
C ASP A 82 7.56 -7.75 -8.23
N ASN A 83 7.23 -8.79 -7.44
CA ASN A 83 7.56 -10.18 -7.71
C ASN A 83 6.43 -10.92 -8.45
N CYS A 84 5.45 -10.19 -8.98
CA CYS A 84 4.43 -10.72 -9.86
C CYS A 84 5.02 -11.16 -11.21
N GLN A 85 5.82 -12.22 -11.23
CA GLN A 85 6.35 -12.79 -12.46
C GLN A 85 5.31 -13.69 -13.12
N GLY A 86 5.10 -13.52 -14.42
CA GLY A 86 4.20 -14.35 -15.22
C GLY A 86 3.98 -13.76 -16.61
N GLU A 87 3.45 -14.59 -17.51
CA GLU A 87 3.12 -14.19 -18.90
C GLU A 87 2.01 -13.14 -18.97
N PHE A 88 1.16 -13.07 -17.94
CA PHE A 88 0.03 -12.15 -17.86
C PHE A 88 0.31 -10.96 -16.92
N SER A 89 0.18 -9.74 -17.45
CA SER A 89 0.19 -8.52 -16.65
C SER A 89 -0.91 -8.55 -15.59
N LYS A 90 -0.51 -8.38 -14.32
CA LYS A 90 -1.43 -8.38 -13.18
C LYS A 90 -2.22 -7.09 -13.09
N GLU A 91 -1.66 -5.99 -13.58
CA GLU A 91 -2.32 -4.72 -13.82
C GLU A 91 -3.50 -4.93 -14.76
N GLN A 92 -3.24 -5.50 -15.93
CA GLN A 92 -4.26 -5.77 -16.93
C GLN A 92 -5.32 -6.75 -16.40
N GLY A 93 -4.89 -7.80 -15.69
CA GLY A 93 -5.82 -8.73 -15.05
C GLY A 93 -6.78 -8.05 -14.06
N ALA A 94 -6.31 -7.10 -13.23
CA ALA A 94 -7.18 -6.39 -12.30
C ALA A 94 -8.21 -5.52 -13.05
N LEU A 95 -7.77 -4.84 -14.12
CA LEU A 95 -8.64 -4.06 -14.99
C LEU A 95 -9.69 -4.93 -15.68
N ASP A 96 -9.31 -6.11 -16.16
CA ASP A 96 -10.21 -7.03 -16.83
C ASP A 96 -11.23 -7.64 -15.88
N TYR A 97 -10.83 -7.96 -14.64
CA TYR A 97 -11.77 -8.36 -13.59
C TYR A 97 -12.78 -7.25 -13.28
N CYS A 98 -12.33 -5.99 -13.18
CA CYS A 98 -13.21 -4.85 -12.97
C CYS A 98 -14.22 -4.68 -14.12
N LYS A 99 -13.79 -4.84 -15.37
CA LYS A 99 -14.68 -4.78 -16.54
C LYS A 99 -15.69 -5.93 -16.54
N LYS A 100 -15.26 -7.13 -16.16
CA LYS A 100 -16.12 -8.32 -16.07
C LYS A 100 -17.21 -8.15 -15.01
N ASP A 101 -16.96 -7.38 -13.97
CA ASP A 101 -17.93 -6.99 -12.94
C ASP A 101 -18.89 -5.87 -13.39
N GLY A 102 -18.92 -5.54 -14.69
CA GLY A 102 -19.76 -4.49 -15.27
C GLY A 102 -19.16 -3.09 -15.19
N GLY A 103 -17.88 -2.97 -14.81
CA GLY A 103 -17.17 -1.70 -14.75
C GLY A 103 -16.91 -1.09 -16.13
N VAL A 104 -17.22 0.20 -16.27
CA VAL A 104 -16.83 1.00 -17.43
C VAL A 104 -15.67 1.92 -17.03
N ASN A 105 -14.69 2.07 -17.93
CA ASN A 105 -13.48 2.88 -17.70
C ASN A 105 -12.75 2.51 -16.41
N CYS A 106 -12.51 1.22 -16.19
CA CYS A 106 -11.72 0.74 -15.06
C CYS A 106 -10.30 1.32 -15.09
N ARG A 107 -9.82 1.75 -13.92
CA ARG A 107 -8.46 2.26 -13.70
C ARG A 107 -7.86 1.65 -12.45
N LEU A 108 -6.54 1.63 -12.36
CA LEU A 108 -5.83 1.19 -11.17
C LEU A 108 -6.00 2.23 -10.05
N PHE A 109 -6.32 1.73 -8.87
CA PHE A 109 -6.51 2.52 -7.66
C PHE A 109 -5.47 2.21 -6.58
N ALA A 110 -5.05 0.95 -6.47
CA ALA A 110 -4.00 0.56 -5.53
C ALA A 110 -3.03 -0.47 -6.13
N ARG A 111 -1.77 -0.41 -5.66
CA ARG A 111 -0.70 -1.39 -5.88
C ARG A 111 -0.22 -1.88 -4.51
N GLY A 112 -0.50 -3.15 -4.22
CA GLY A 112 -0.33 -3.75 -2.90
C GLY A 112 -0.93 -2.87 -1.79
N TRP A 113 -0.04 -2.28 -1.00
CA TRP A 113 -0.41 -1.43 0.12
C TRP A 113 -0.54 0.05 -0.22
N GLU A 114 -0.09 0.47 -1.40
CA GLU A 114 -0.05 1.86 -1.85
C GLU A 114 -1.31 2.25 -2.63
N ILE A 115 -1.89 3.42 -2.31
CA ILE A 115 -2.93 4.04 -3.14
C ILE A 115 -2.21 4.86 -4.21
N ILE A 116 -2.41 4.49 -5.46
CA ILE A 116 -1.75 5.15 -6.61
C ILE A 116 -2.70 6.09 -7.37
N TRP A 117 -3.96 6.19 -6.94
CA TRP A 117 -4.94 7.11 -7.54
C TRP A 117 -4.52 8.58 -7.36
N LYS A 118 -4.55 9.37 -8.44
CA LYS A 118 -4.05 10.77 -8.45
C LYS A 118 -5.15 11.82 -8.27
N GLY A 119 -6.42 11.44 -8.43
CA GLY A 119 -7.56 12.34 -8.24
C GLY A 119 -8.08 12.41 -6.80
N PRO A 120 -9.01 13.32 -6.50
CA PRO A 120 -9.77 13.32 -5.25
C PRO A 120 -10.56 12.03 -5.07
N VAL A 121 -10.55 11.47 -3.86
CA VAL A 121 -11.29 10.25 -3.51
C VAL A 121 -12.26 10.57 -2.37
N ARG A 122 -13.51 10.16 -2.52
CA ARG A 122 -14.58 10.30 -1.51
C ARG A 122 -15.27 8.96 -1.30
N TYR A 123 -15.83 8.74 -0.13
CA TYR A 123 -16.57 7.53 0.16
C TYR A 123 -18.07 7.81 0.15
N ALA A 124 -18.85 6.94 -0.51
CA ALA A 124 -20.30 7.03 -0.46
C ALA A 124 -20.78 6.96 1.00
N GLY A 125 -21.67 7.88 1.39
CA GLY A 125 -22.15 8.03 2.77
C GLY A 125 -21.27 8.92 3.66
N GLU A 126 -20.10 9.32 3.20
CA GLU A 126 -19.33 10.37 3.86
C GLU A 126 -20.00 11.71 3.57
N ALA A 127 -20.44 12.41 4.62
CA ALA A 127 -21.03 13.73 4.46
C ALA A 127 -20.03 14.61 3.68
N PRO A 128 -20.46 15.33 2.64
CA PRO A 128 -19.57 16.20 1.91
C PRO A 128 -18.91 17.14 2.91
N ALA A 129 -17.57 17.19 2.89
CA ALA A 129 -16.73 17.94 3.83
C ALA A 129 -16.96 19.48 3.84
N GLY A 130 -18.09 19.99 3.33
CA GLY A 130 -18.37 21.41 3.16
C GLY A 130 -19.83 21.86 3.28
N THR A 131 -20.79 21.07 3.79
CA THR A 131 -22.18 21.57 4.01
C THR A 131 -22.76 21.36 5.39
N ALA A 132 -21.97 20.95 6.39
CA ALA A 132 -22.35 21.25 7.76
C ALA A 132 -22.01 22.74 8.01
N PRO A 133 -22.97 23.67 8.22
CA PRO A 133 -22.63 24.89 8.93
C PRO A 133 -21.94 24.44 10.21
N ALA A 134 -20.86 25.12 10.59
CA ALA A 134 -20.17 24.89 11.85
C ALA A 134 -21.12 25.19 13.03
N LYS A 135 -22.10 24.32 13.28
CA LYS A 135 -22.49 24.01 14.63
C LYS A 135 -21.26 23.37 15.21
N VAL A 136 -20.59 24.14 16.03
CA VAL A 136 -19.59 23.69 16.98
C VAL A 136 -20.31 22.79 17.99
N ASP A 137 -20.82 21.65 17.52
CA ASP A 137 -20.99 20.50 18.37
C ASP A 137 -19.58 19.95 18.55
N LYS A 138 -19.04 20.21 19.73
CA LYS A 138 -17.90 19.50 20.31
C LYS A 138 -18.18 17.99 20.26
N LEU A 139 -18.02 17.32 19.12
CA LEU A 139 -18.00 15.87 19.01
C LEU A 139 -17.54 15.49 17.59
N LEU A 140 -16.40 14.80 17.53
CA LEU A 140 -15.89 13.99 16.39
C LEU A 140 -15.02 14.66 15.30
N ILE A 141 -14.37 15.79 15.56
CA ILE A 141 -12.97 15.89 15.11
C ILE A 141 -12.17 15.19 16.19
N VAL A 142 -11.73 13.96 15.95
CA VAL A 142 -10.75 13.30 16.82
C VAL A 142 -9.49 14.15 16.72
N LYS A 143 -9.32 15.07 17.68
CA LYS A 143 -8.12 15.88 17.83
C LYS A 143 -6.93 14.92 17.80
N LYS A 144 -5.96 15.21 16.94
CA LYS A 144 -4.60 14.66 16.98
C LYS A 144 -4.18 14.44 18.44
N GLY A 145 -4.14 13.17 18.88
CA GLY A 145 -3.74 12.71 20.20
C GLY A 145 -4.24 13.56 21.36
N MET A 146 -5.39 13.22 21.95
CA MET A 146 -5.86 13.89 23.18
C MET A 146 -4.87 13.76 24.33
N ASN A 147 -4.00 12.75 24.31
CA ASN A 147 -2.97 12.58 25.29
C ASN A 147 -1.62 13.10 24.75
N PRO A 148 -1.15 14.29 25.17
CA PRO A 148 0.14 14.83 24.74
C PRO A 148 1.31 13.89 25.08
N ALA A 149 1.17 13.02 26.08
CA ALA A 149 2.19 12.03 26.44
C ALA A 149 2.42 10.96 25.35
N LEU A 150 1.45 10.75 24.44
CA LEU A 150 1.58 9.77 23.37
C LEU A 150 2.31 10.32 22.14
N ARG A 151 2.48 11.65 22.03
CA ARG A 151 3.09 12.29 20.86
C ARG A 151 4.54 11.88 20.66
N ASP A 152 5.26 11.70 21.77
CA ASP A 152 6.68 11.35 21.75
C ASP A 152 6.91 9.83 21.62
N LEU A 153 5.84 9.02 21.67
CA LEU A 153 5.94 7.58 21.44
C LEU A 153 6.19 7.30 19.95
N SER A 154 7.06 6.32 19.71
CA SER A 154 7.27 5.77 18.37
C SER A 154 5.99 5.12 17.84
N VAL A 155 5.88 5.03 16.50
CA VAL A 155 4.78 4.31 15.83
C VAL A 155 4.63 2.89 16.39
N LYS A 156 5.76 2.18 16.55
CA LYS A 156 5.80 0.84 17.14
C LYS A 156 5.17 0.77 18.54
N GLN A 157 5.52 1.70 19.44
CA GLN A 157 4.96 1.74 20.80
C GLN A 157 3.46 2.03 20.80
N VAL A 158 3.00 2.95 19.95
CA VAL A 158 1.58 3.25 19.81
C VAL A 158 0.83 2.01 19.31
N CYS A 159 1.35 1.38 18.28
CA CYS A 159 0.77 0.20 17.65
C CYS A 159 0.75 -1.04 18.55
N GLN A 160 1.77 -1.22 19.39
CA GLN A 160 1.88 -2.36 20.30
C GLN A 160 0.78 -2.39 21.37
N ILE A 161 0.18 -1.25 21.69
CA ILE A 161 -0.93 -1.14 22.64
C ILE A 161 -2.27 -0.96 21.91
N ALA A 162 -2.26 -0.25 20.78
CA ALA A 162 -3.46 -0.02 19.97
C ALA A 162 -4.01 -1.32 19.34
N VAL A 163 -3.17 -2.33 19.13
CA VAL A 163 -3.60 -3.61 18.56
C VAL A 163 -3.61 -4.68 19.66
N ASP A 164 -4.75 -5.36 19.80
CA ASP A 164 -4.88 -6.48 20.72
C ASP A 164 -5.00 -7.79 19.94
N TYR A 165 -3.94 -8.59 19.94
CA TYR A 165 -3.94 -9.90 19.29
C TYR A 165 -4.67 -10.98 20.07
N SER A 166 -5.12 -10.69 21.30
CA SER A 166 -5.75 -11.69 22.16
C SER A 166 -7.18 -12.04 21.76
N SER A 167 -7.87 -11.16 21.00
CA SER A 167 -9.27 -11.33 20.64
C SER A 167 -9.45 -11.74 19.18
N ARG A 168 -8.88 -10.99 18.22
CA ARG A 168 -8.90 -11.31 16.78
C ARG A 168 -7.71 -10.67 16.05
N PRO A 169 -7.07 -11.40 15.11
CA PRO A 169 -6.02 -10.80 14.30
C PRO A 169 -6.61 -9.65 13.47
N TYR A 170 -5.91 -8.52 13.44
CA TYR A 170 -6.26 -7.32 12.67
C TYR A 170 -7.51 -6.54 13.13
N GLU A 171 -7.87 -6.62 14.42
CA GLU A 171 -8.85 -5.71 15.05
C GLU A 171 -8.19 -4.76 16.07
N TRP A 172 -8.65 -3.50 16.08
CA TRP A 172 -8.15 -2.53 17.05
C TRP A 172 -8.51 -3.04 18.44
N SER A 173 -7.61 -2.83 19.41
CA SER A 173 -7.85 -3.24 20.78
C SER A 173 -9.18 -2.69 21.29
N ALA A 174 -10.03 -3.59 21.80
CA ALA A 174 -11.29 -3.25 22.45
C ALA A 174 -11.13 -3.02 23.96
N LYS A 175 -9.90 -3.10 24.48
CA LYS A 175 -9.59 -2.83 25.89
C LYS A 175 -9.72 -1.34 26.16
N ASP A 176 -10.32 -0.99 27.30
CA ASP A 176 -10.54 0.40 27.70
C ASP A 176 -9.23 1.20 27.76
N GLU A 177 -8.14 0.58 28.24
CA GLU A 177 -6.81 1.20 28.34
C GLU A 177 -6.15 1.48 26.98
N ALA A 178 -6.60 0.84 25.90
CA ALA A 178 -6.03 1.01 24.57
C ALA A 178 -6.71 2.12 23.74
N GLY A 179 -7.83 2.68 24.23
CA GLY A 179 -8.63 3.67 23.49
C GLY A 179 -7.82 4.87 23.00
N ASP A 180 -6.97 5.44 23.87
CA ASP A 180 -6.12 6.58 23.52
C ASP A 180 -5.05 6.22 22.47
N TYR A 181 -4.52 5.00 22.50
CA TYR A 181 -3.52 4.52 21.54
C TYR A 181 -4.15 4.24 20.18
N VAL A 182 -5.36 3.70 20.14
CA VAL A 182 -6.15 3.53 18.90
C VAL A 182 -6.46 4.90 18.30
N ALA A 183 -6.86 5.86 19.11
CA ALA A 183 -7.12 7.23 18.66
C ALA A 183 -5.85 7.91 18.14
N GLU A 184 -4.71 7.76 18.81
CA GLU A 184 -3.42 8.27 18.36
C GLU A 184 -2.97 7.62 17.06
N ALA A 185 -3.09 6.29 16.95
CA ALA A 185 -2.76 5.56 15.73
C ALA A 185 -3.57 6.08 14.53
N ARG A 186 -4.89 6.19 14.69
CA ARG A 186 -5.78 6.76 13.67
C ARG A 186 -5.45 8.22 13.37
N GLY A 187 -5.12 9.02 14.39
CA GLY A 187 -4.71 10.42 14.25
C GLY A 187 -3.39 10.59 13.49
N ARG A 188 -2.53 9.56 13.47
CA ARG A 188 -1.32 9.47 12.64
C ARG A 188 -1.57 8.86 11.26
N ASN A 189 -2.83 8.62 10.89
CA ASN A 189 -3.24 7.89 9.69
C ASN A 189 -2.66 6.47 9.62
N LEU A 190 -2.43 5.83 10.78
CA LEU A 190 -1.98 4.45 10.84
C LEU A 190 -3.17 3.51 10.73
N PHE A 191 -3.07 2.56 9.81
CA PHE A 191 -4.02 1.46 9.69
C PHE A 191 -3.61 0.29 10.58
N ILE A 192 -4.57 -0.55 10.96
CA ILE A 192 -4.29 -1.67 11.84
C ILE A 192 -3.20 -2.63 11.31
N TYR A 193 -3.16 -2.85 10.01
CA TYR A 193 -2.15 -3.71 9.39
C TYR A 193 -0.74 -3.10 9.44
N GLN A 194 -0.62 -1.77 9.32
CA GLN A 194 0.67 -1.09 9.53
C GLN A 194 1.11 -1.27 10.98
N CYS A 195 0.18 -1.13 11.91
CA CYS A 195 0.47 -1.44 13.30
C CYS A 195 0.86 -2.89 13.54
N ALA A 196 0.27 -3.85 12.81
CA ALA A 196 0.65 -5.25 12.91
C ALA A 196 2.03 -5.57 12.36
N PHE A 197 2.42 -4.91 11.28
CA PHE A 197 3.76 -5.00 10.73
C PHE A 197 4.82 -4.45 11.70
N GLU A 198 4.58 -3.26 12.27
CA GLU A 198 5.51 -2.58 13.19
C GLU A 198 5.77 -3.36 14.48
N THR A 199 4.78 -4.15 14.92
CA THR A 199 4.88 -5.01 16.11
C THR A 199 5.42 -6.42 15.80
N GLY A 200 5.73 -6.72 14.53
CA GLY A 200 6.29 -7.99 14.10
C GLY A 200 5.30 -9.16 14.16
N HIS A 201 3.99 -8.89 14.09
CA HIS A 201 2.96 -9.91 14.02
C HIS A 201 2.52 -10.06 12.55
N GLN A 202 3.03 -11.09 11.88
CA GLN A 202 2.65 -11.51 10.52
C GLN A 202 1.67 -12.67 10.54
#